data_AF-A0A2V8FUL8-F1
#
_entry.id   AF-A0A2V8FUL8-F1
#
_cell.length_a   1.000
_cell.length_b   1.000
_cell.length_c   1.000
_cell.angle_alpha   90.00
_cell.angle_beta   90.00
_cell.angle_gamma   90.00
#
_symmetry.space_group_name_H-M   'P 1'
#
loop_
_entity.id
_entity.type
_entity.pdbx_description
1 polymer ?
#
loop_
_entity_poly.entity_id
_entity_poly.type
_entity_poly.pdbx_seq_one_letter_code
_entity_poly.pdbx_strand_id
1 'polypeptide(L)' 'MFRASIGAWHILKSSTDHTTSASFSWGLSTDTPVPGDYDGDGKVDPAIYRPSTGLWAVLKSSTNYTTSFTVSW' A
#
# COMPACT_ATOMS: atom_id res chain seq x y z
N MET A 1 -1.52 4.92 -7.46
CA MET A 1 -2.83 5.56 -7.22
C MET A 1 -3.74 4.61 -6.46
N PHE A 2 -4.34 5.05 -5.35
CA PHE A 2 -5.36 4.30 -4.61
C PHE A 2 -6.77 4.69 -5.06
N ARG A 3 -7.67 3.71 -5.15
CA ARG A 3 -9.07 3.87 -5.55
C ARG A 3 -9.98 3.43 -4.39
N ALA A 4 -10.34 4.39 -3.54
CA ALA A 4 -11.02 4.16 -2.27
C ALA A 4 -12.38 3.44 -2.39
N SER A 5 -13.14 3.68 -3.47
CA SER A 5 -14.45 3.05 -3.68
C SER A 5 -14.40 1.52 -3.78
N ILE A 6 -13.23 0.94 -4.06
CA ILE A 6 -13.02 -0.51 -4.17
C ILE A 6 -11.81 -1.01 -3.39
N GLY A 7 -11.15 -0.17 -2.59
CA GLY A 7 -9.95 -0.55 -1.83
C GLY A 7 -8.78 -1.03 -2.72
N ALA A 8 -8.67 -0.53 -3.96
CA ALA A 8 -7.67 -1.01 -4.91
C ALA A 8 -6.49 -0.05 -5.02
N TRP A 9 -5.28 -0.60 -5.00
CA TRP A 9 -4.05 0.12 -5.34
C TRP A 9 -3.62 -0.24 -6.76
N HIS A 10 -3.26 0.79 -7.52
CA HIS A 10 -2.65 0.67 -8.83
C HIS A 10 -1.25 1.28 -8.78
N ILE A 11 -0.22 0.50 -9.09
CA ILE A 11 1.18 0.93 -9.06
C ILE A 11 1.79 0.71 -10.42
N LEU A 12 2.41 1.74 -10.99
CA LEU A 12 3.29 1.60 -12.15
C LEU A 12 4.68 1.22 -11.65
N LYS A 13 5.25 0.11 -12.15
CA LYS A 13 6.56 -0.36 -11.71
C LYS A 13 7.65 0.46 -12.38
N SER A 14 8.38 1.24 -11.59
CA SER A 14 9.56 1.97 -12.04
C SER A 14 10.70 1.05 -12.49
N SER A 15 10.76 -0.18 -11.96
CA SER A 15 11.75 -1.21 -12.35
C SER A 15 11.63 -1.73 -13.78
N THR A 16 10.56 -1.35 -14.50
CA THR A 16 10.32 -1.73 -15.89
C THR A 16 9.94 -0.51 -16.72
N ASP A 17 10.55 0.65 -16.44
CA ASP A 17 10.27 1.92 -17.15
C ASP A 17 8.76 2.26 -17.20
N HIS A 18 8.02 1.94 -16.13
CA HIS A 18 6.57 2.18 -16.02
C HIS A 18 5.70 1.44 -17.04
N THR A 19 6.25 0.45 -17.76
CA THR A 19 5.51 -0.35 -18.77
C THR A 19 4.64 -1.45 -18.17
N THR A 20 4.82 -1.76 -16.89
CA THR A 20 4.03 -2.78 -16.20
C THR A 20 3.37 -2.20 -14.96
N SER A 21 2.12 -2.60 -14.72
CA SER A 21 1.33 -2.19 -13.56
C SER A 21 1.07 -3.37 -12.62
N ALA A 22 1.19 -3.14 -11.32
CA ALA A 22 0.64 -4.02 -10.29
C ALA A 22 -0.69 -3.45 -9.81
N SER A 23 -1.69 -4.31 -9.66
CA SER A 23 -2.97 -3.97 -9.03
C SER A 23 -3.31 -4.99 -7.97
N PHE A 24 -3.61 -4.52 -6.76
CA PHE A 24 -4.02 -5.38 -5.66
C PHE A 24 -5.12 -4.70 -4.84
N SER A 25 -6.07 -5.50 -4.38
CA SER A 25 -7.09 -5.07 -3.43
C SER A 25 -6.50 -5.17 -2.03
N TRP A 26 -6.22 -4.04 -1.41
CA TRP A 26 -5.58 -3.98 -0.09
C TRP A 26 -6.12 -2.80 0.72
N GLY A 27 -6.79 -3.14 1.82
CA GLY A 27 -7.59 -2.22 2.62
C GLY A 27 -9.09 -2.35 2.34
N LEU A 28 -9.86 -1.55 3.08
CA LEU A 28 -11.30 -1.36 2.97
C LEU A 28 -11.61 0.05 2.46
N SER A 29 -12.84 0.29 2.01
CA SER A 29 -13.28 1.63 1.57
C SER A 29 -13.29 2.66 2.71
N THR A 30 -13.34 2.20 3.96
CA THR A 30 -13.27 3.02 5.17
C THR A 30 -11.85 3.34 5.61
N ASP A 31 -10.85 2.75 4.95
CA ASP A 31 -9.46 2.97 5.31
C ASP A 31 -8.91 4.20 4.60
N THR A 32 -8.07 4.95 5.32
CA THR A 32 -7.36 6.11 4.78
C THR A 32 -6.02 5.65 4.20
N PRO A 33 -5.73 5.88 2.92
CA PRO A 33 -4.42 5.54 2.34
C PRO A 33 -3.34 6.48 2.89
N VAL A 34 -2.19 5.93 3.29
CA VAL A 34 -1.05 6.69 3.80
C VAL A 34 0.24 6.21 3.11
N PRO A 35 0.42 6.45 1.81
CA PRO A 35 1.60 5.96 1.09
C PRO A 35 2.89 6.62 1.63
N GLY A 36 3.96 5.84 1.76
CA GLY A 36 5.28 6.29 2.22
C GLY A 36 6.32 5.19 2.08
N ASP A 37 7.61 5.51 2.19
CA ASP A 37 8.68 4.51 2.29
C ASP A 37 8.86 4.13 3.76
N TYR A 38 8.35 2.96 4.14
CA TYR A 38 8.31 2.50 5.53
C TYR A 38 9.34 1.41 5.82
N ASP A 39 9.88 0.77 4.78
CA ASP A 39 10.92 -0.26 4.91
C ASP A 39 12.33 0.19 4.47
N GLY A 40 12.45 1.41 3.96
CA GLY A 40 13.72 2.09 3.68
C GLY A 40 14.36 1.66 2.36
N ASP A 41 13.60 1.08 1.44
CA ASP A 41 14.12 0.59 0.15
C ASP A 41 14.12 1.65 -0.96
N GLY A 42 13.69 2.88 -0.66
CA GLY A 42 13.61 4.00 -1.60
C GLY A 42 12.39 3.96 -2.52
N LYS A 43 11.44 3.04 -2.31
CA LYS A 43 10.17 2.98 -3.03
C LYS A 43 9.00 3.28 -2.10
N VAL A 44 7.91 3.76 -2.69
CA VAL A 44 6.68 4.03 -1.95
C VAL A 44 5.98 2.70 -1.64
N ASP A 45 5.80 2.42 -0.36
CA ASP A 45 4.95 1.36 0.15
C ASP A 45 3.49 1.82 0.24
N PRO A 46 2.55 1.00 -0.23
CA PRO A 46 1.15 1.13 0.14
C PRO A 46 0.96 0.95 1.63
N ALA A 47 0.39 1.94 2.30
CA ALA A 47 -0.13 1.77 3.63
C ALA A 47 -1.55 2.29 3.77
N ILE A 48 -2.24 1.77 4.79
CA ILE A 48 -3.57 2.20 5.19
C ILE A 48 -3.59 2.46 6.69
N TYR A 49 -4.40 3.45 7.08
CA TYR A 49 -4.83 3.69 8.45
C TYR A 49 -6.33 3.46 8.55
N ARG A 50 -6.77 2.72 9.56
CA ARG A 50 -8.16 2.46 9.88
C ARG A 50 -8.56 3.21 11.15
N PRO A 51 -9.28 4.34 11.03
CA PRO A 51 -9.66 5.15 12.18
C PRO A 51 -10.54 4.40 13.20
N SER A 52 -11.39 3.48 12.73
CA SER A 52 -12.30 2.74 13.61
C SER A 52 -11.61 1.80 14.60
N THR A 53 -10.37 1.40 14.33
CA THR A 53 -9.63 0.43 15.16
C THR A 53 -8.22 0.89 15.52
N GLY A 54 -7.80 2.08 15.10
CA GLY A 54 -6.41 2.54 15.24
C GLY A 54 -5.38 1.71 14.46
N LEU A 55 -5.83 0.85 13.53
CA LEU A 55 -4.95 -0.08 12.82
C LEU A 55 -4.19 0.64 11.71
N TRP A 56 -2.89 0.43 11.69
CA TRP A 56 -2.00 0.71 10.58
C TRP A 56 -1.57 -0.61 9.93
N ALA A 57 -1.63 -0.67 8.61
CA ALA A 57 -1.09 -1.79 7.84
C ALA A 57 -0.28 -1.27 6.67
N VAL A 58 0.93 -1.80 6.52
CA VAL A 58 1.89 -1.40 5.48
C VAL A 58 2.26 -2.63 4.66
N LEU A 59 2.14 -2.52 3.33
CA LEU A 59 2.49 -3.56 2.38
C LEU A 59 3.84 -3.24 1.74
N LYS A 60 4.84 -4.10 1.93
CA LYS A 60 6.23 -3.79 1.60
C LYS A 60 6.56 -3.96 0.12
N SER A 61 7.03 -2.89 -0.50
CA SER A 61 7.49 -2.86 -1.88
C SER A 61 8.79 -3.65 -2.08
N SER A 62 9.67 -3.73 -1.07
CA SER A 62 10.90 -4.54 -1.08
C SER A 62 10.66 -6.04 -1.28
N THR A 63 9.46 -6.52 -0.94
CA THR A 63 9.06 -7.93 -1.05
C THR A 63 8.08 -8.17 -2.21
N ASN A 64 8.08 -7.28 -3.20
CA ASN A 64 7.12 -7.31 -4.31
C ASN A 64 5.66 -7.36 -3.82
N TYR A 65 5.34 -6.62 -2.75
CA TYR A 65 3.98 -6.54 -2.20
C TYR A 65 3.43 -7.89 -1.69
N THR A 66 4.31 -8.82 -1.28
CA THR A 66 3.89 -10.14 -0.75
C THR A 66 3.88 -10.21 0.77
N THR A 67 4.54 -9.27 1.46
CA THR A 67 4.56 -9.22 2.92
C THR A 67 4.11 -7.87 3.44
N SER A 68 3.38 -7.89 4.55
CA SER A 68 2.91 -6.70 5.25
C SER A 68 3.26 -6.76 6.73
N PHE A 69 3.38 -5.60 7.35
CA PHE A 69 3.35 -5.49 8.82
C PHE A 69 2.14 -4.67 9.25
N THR A 70 1.68 -4.92 10.48
CA THR A 70 0.52 -4.25 11.06
C THR A 70 0.84 -3.79 12.47
N VAL A 71 0.45 -2.58 12.81
CA VAL A 71 0.52 -2.04 14.17
C VAL A 71 -0.82 -1.43 14.53
N SER A 72 -1.29 -1.65 15.76
CA SER A 72 -2.49 -0.99 16.28
C SER A 72 -2.08 -0.05 17.40
N TRP A 73 -2.60 1.17 17.37
CA TRP A 73 -2.42 2.17 18.40
C TRP A 73 -3.73 2.41 19.14
#